data_AF-A0A160N0C8-F1
#
_entry.id   AF-A0A160N0C8-F1
#
_cell.length_a   1.000
_cell.length_b   1.000
_cell.length_c   1.000
_cell.angle_alpha   90.00
_cell.angle_beta   90.00
_cell.angle_gamma   90.00
#
_symmetry.space_group_name_H-M   'P 1'
#
loop_
_entity.id
_entity.type
_entity.pdbx_description
1 polymer ?
#
loop_
_entity_poly.entity_id
_entity_poly.type
_entity_poly.pdbx_seq_one_letter_code
_entity_poly.pdbx_strand_id
1 'polypeptide(L)'
;MHYQLALGEVSSGGTVAARVAPAYPGGELAACPPAVEVIARLIVDTHGRVIEVQPGNADAAAPERRPFLAATRAAAMQWRFAPLQINHWSADANGESHVVDSRTEPFSLDYVFRFTCHAGSAQVSAGDKVAAG
;
A
#
# COMPACT_ATOMS: atom_id res chain seq x y z
N MET A 1 -13.23 12.61 3.98
CA MET A 1 -12.80 12.96 5.34
C MET A 1 -11.30 13.21 5.28
N HIS A 2 -10.90 14.48 5.15
CA HIS A 2 -9.48 14.87 5.16
C HIS A 2 -9.08 15.06 6.62
N TYR A 3 -8.10 14.30 7.11
CA TYR A 3 -7.54 14.52 8.45
C TYR A 3 -6.51 15.65 8.35
N GLN A 4 -6.91 16.83 8.79
CA GLN A 4 -6.02 17.97 8.96
C GLN A 4 -5.32 17.78 10.31
N LEU A 5 -4.08 17.27 10.28
CA LEU A 5 -3.26 17.14 11.49
C LEU A 5 -3.06 18.52 12.11
N ALA A 6 -3.39 18.66 13.40
CA ALA A 6 -3.12 19.88 14.14
C ALA A 6 -1.60 20.00 14.42
N LEU A 7 -1.09 21.23 14.55
CA LEU A 7 0.31 21.46 14.94
C LEU A 7 0.63 20.69 16.23
N GLY A 8 1.42 19.62 16.12
CA GLY A 8 1.87 18.82 17.27
C GLY A 8 1.63 17.31 17.15
N GLU A 9 0.83 16.84 16.20
CA GLU A 9 0.63 15.40 15.97
C GLU A 9 1.70 14.83 15.03
N VAL A 10 2.50 13.88 15.53
CA VAL A 10 3.49 13.13 14.73
C VAL A 10 2.95 11.72 14.48
N SER A 11 2.43 11.46 13.29
CA SER A 11 2.12 10.09 12.86
C SER A 11 3.42 9.39 12.47
N SER A 12 3.77 8.34 13.22
CA SER A 12 4.95 7.50 12.94
C SER A 12 4.47 6.07 12.69
N GLY A 13 4.39 5.65 11.42
CA GLY A 13 3.89 4.34 11.02
C GLY A 13 3.53 4.28 9.53
N GLY A 14 3.20 3.08 9.03
CA GLY A 14 2.88 2.86 7.60
C GLY A 14 4.11 2.64 6.70
N THR A 15 5.28 2.41 7.28
CA THR A 15 6.47 1.94 6.54
C THR A 15 6.36 0.45 6.25
N VAL A 16 6.63 0.07 5.01
CA VAL A 16 6.70 -1.33 4.58
C VAL A 16 7.87 -2.01 5.28
N ALA A 17 7.60 -3.00 6.13
CA ALA A 17 8.61 -3.80 6.80
C ALA A 17 9.15 -4.91 5.88
N ALA A 18 8.26 -5.51 5.08
CA ALA A 18 8.61 -6.50 4.07
C ALA A 18 7.70 -6.35 2.85
N ARG A 19 8.31 -6.26 1.66
CA ARG A 19 7.62 -6.30 0.36
C ARG A 19 8.26 -7.34 -0.54
N VAL A 20 7.40 -8.04 -1.25
CA VAL A 20 7.76 -8.94 -2.35
C VAL A 20 7.24 -8.31 -3.64
N ALA A 21 8.06 -8.28 -4.69
CA ALA A 21 7.60 -7.79 -5.99
C ALA A 21 6.61 -8.80 -6.60
N PRO A 22 5.53 -8.34 -7.25
CA PRO A 22 4.64 -9.24 -7.97
C PRO A 22 5.35 -9.99 -9.08
N ALA A 23 4.97 -11.24 -9.29
CA ALA A 23 5.41 -12.01 -10.44
C ALA A 23 4.67 -11.52 -11.70
N TYR A 24 5.37 -11.37 -12.82
CA TYR A 24 4.73 -11.00 -14.07
C TYR A 24 3.79 -12.13 -14.54
N PRO A 25 2.55 -11.83 -14.97
CA PRO A 25 1.62 -12.86 -15.43
C PRO A 25 2.19 -13.65 -16.62
N GLY A 26 2.37 -14.96 -16.47
CA GLY A 26 3.01 -15.79 -17.51
C GLY A 26 2.30 -15.74 -18.87
N GLY A 27 0.97 -15.58 -18.88
CA GLY A 27 0.19 -15.43 -20.12
C GLY A 27 0.49 -14.13 -20.88
N GLU A 28 0.88 -13.07 -20.18
CA GLU A 28 1.18 -11.75 -20.78
C GLU A 28 2.67 -11.60 -21.14
N LEU A 29 3.55 -12.40 -20.51
CA LEU A 29 4.99 -12.34 -20.76
C LEU A 29 5.34 -12.68 -22.21
N ALA A 30 4.60 -13.60 -22.83
CA ALA A 30 4.79 -13.97 -24.24
C ALA A 30 4.41 -12.84 -25.21
N ALA A 31 3.40 -12.04 -24.86
CA ALA A 31 2.97 -10.88 -25.64
C ALA A 31 3.85 -9.64 -25.41
N CYS A 32 4.55 -9.60 -24.27
CA CYS A 32 5.46 -8.52 -23.87
C CYS A 32 4.86 -7.12 -24.13
N PRO A 33 3.67 -6.82 -23.57
CA PRO A 33 2.98 -5.57 -23.84
C PRO A 33 3.81 -4.35 -23.38
N PRO A 34 3.50 -3.14 -23.90
CA PRO A 34 4.10 -1.91 -23.41
C PRO A 34 3.87 -1.75 -21.91
N ALA A 35 4.72 -0.95 -21.25
CA ALA A 35 4.72 -0.77 -19.80
C ALA A 35 3.31 -0.61 -19.22
N VAL A 36 2.92 -1.53 -18.34
CA VAL A 36 1.61 -1.57 -17.69
C VAL A 36 1.76 -1.06 -16.27
N GLU A 37 1.02 0.01 -15.94
CA GLU A 37 0.94 0.53 -14.59
C GLU A 37 -0.44 0.20 -14.01
N VAL A 38 -0.45 -0.37 -12.80
CA VAL A 38 -1.67 -0.76 -12.09
C VAL A 38 -1.64 -0.12 -10.72
N ILE A 39 -2.66 0.68 -10.43
CA ILE A 39 -2.87 1.23 -9.10
C ILE A 39 -3.68 0.20 -8.29
N ALA A 40 -3.12 -0.25 -7.17
CA ALA A 40 -3.78 -1.15 -6.24
C ALA A 40 -3.92 -0.48 -4.88
N ARG A 41 -5.13 -0.55 -4.33
CA ARG A 41 -5.46 -0.13 -2.97
C ARG A 41 -5.28 -1.31 -2.03
N LEU A 42 -4.29 -1.23 -1.16
CA LEU A 42 -4.02 -2.22 -0.13
C LEU A 42 -4.76 -1.82 1.14
N ILE A 43 -5.57 -2.71 1.69
CA ILE A 43 -6.25 -2.56 2.97
C ILE A 43 -5.45 -3.37 3.99
N VAL A 44 -4.94 -2.68 5.01
CA VAL A 44 -4.07 -3.24 6.04
C VAL A 44 -4.83 -3.30 7.36
N ASP A 45 -4.77 -4.45 8.04
CA ASP A 45 -5.34 -4.63 9.37
C ASP A 45 -4.55 -3.91 10.46
N THR A 46 -5.07 -3.95 11.67
CA THR A 46 -4.43 -3.39 12.88
C THR A 46 -3.11 -4.06 13.24
N HIS A 47 -2.78 -5.21 12.65
CA HIS A 47 -1.51 -5.92 12.84
C HIS A 47 -0.50 -5.65 11.72
N GLY A 48 -0.83 -4.74 10.79
CA GLY A 48 0.05 -4.43 9.66
C GLY A 48 0.02 -5.50 8.55
N ARG A 49 -0.98 -6.38 8.50
CA ARG A 49 -1.16 -7.35 7.42
C ARG A 49 -2.10 -6.82 6.37
N VAL A 50 -1.76 -7.01 5.10
CA VAL A 50 -2.71 -6.78 4.01
C VAL A 50 -3.79 -7.86 4.07
N ILE A 51 -5.03 -7.44 4.30
CA ILE A 51 -6.19 -8.33 4.34
C ILE A 51 -6.96 -8.32 3.02
N GLU A 52 -6.84 -7.23 2.27
CA GLU A 52 -7.55 -7.06 1.02
C GLU A 52 -6.78 -6.14 0.07
N VAL A 53 -6.93 -6.41 -1.23
CA VAL A 53 -6.36 -5.61 -2.31
C VAL A 53 -7.45 -5.35 -3.33
N GLN A 54 -7.73 -4.08 -3.57
CA GLN A 54 -8.75 -3.61 -4.50
C GLN A 54 -8.10 -2.78 -5.64
N PRO A 55 -8.78 -2.61 -6.78
CA PRO A 55 -8.33 -1.64 -7.79
C PRO A 55 -8.32 -0.22 -7.20
N GLY A 56 -7.24 0.53 -7.39
CA GLY A 56 -7.14 1.91 -6.93
C GLY A 56 -7.86 2.92 -7.83
N ASN A 57 -8.16 2.55 -9.08
CA ASN A 57 -8.87 3.37 -10.06
C ASN A 57 -9.67 2.52 -11.08
N ALA A 58 -10.44 3.19 -11.95
CA ALA A 58 -11.23 2.52 -12.97
C ALA A 58 -10.37 1.79 -14.03
N ASP A 59 -9.18 2.31 -14.35
CA ASP A 59 -8.23 1.65 -15.27
C ASP A 59 -7.76 0.30 -14.70
N ALA A 60 -7.36 0.27 -13.43
CA ALA A 60 -6.95 -0.95 -12.74
C ALA A 60 -8.09 -1.96 -12.60
N ALA A 61 -9.35 -1.51 -12.66
CA ALA A 61 -10.52 -2.38 -12.68
C ALA A 61 -10.85 -2.95 -14.07
N ALA A 62 -10.16 -2.50 -15.12
CA ALA A 62 -10.41 -2.95 -16.49
C ALA A 62 -10.08 -4.45 -16.67
N PRO A 63 -10.79 -5.16 -17.58
CA PRO A 63 -10.61 -6.60 -17.81
C PRO A 63 -9.16 -6.99 -18.14
N GLU A 64 -8.51 -6.17 -18.95
CA GLU A 64 -7.13 -6.29 -19.40
C GLU A 64 -6.09 -6.09 -18.28
N ARG A 65 -6.46 -5.39 -17.19
CA ARG A 65 -5.61 -5.23 -16.01
C ARG A 65 -5.79 -6.33 -14.97
N ARG A 66 -6.84 -7.16 -15.05
CA ARG A 66 -7.08 -8.26 -14.09
C ARG A 66 -5.90 -9.20 -13.87
N PRO A 67 -5.17 -9.70 -14.90
CA PRO A 67 -4.04 -10.61 -14.64
C PRO A 67 -2.93 -9.92 -13.85
N PHE A 68 -2.65 -8.64 -14.15
CA PHE A 68 -1.67 -7.83 -13.41
C PHE A 68 -2.14 -7.53 -11.98
N LEU A 69 -3.41 -7.16 -11.80
CA LEU A 69 -3.98 -6.93 -10.47
C LEU A 69 -3.99 -8.21 -9.61
N ALA A 70 -4.26 -9.37 -10.21
CA ALA A 70 -4.21 -10.66 -9.51
C ALA A 70 -2.78 -10.99 -9.05
N ALA A 71 -1.78 -10.74 -9.89
CA ALA A 71 -0.37 -10.89 -9.52
C ALA A 71 0.01 -9.91 -8.39
N THR A 72 -0.39 -8.64 -8.50
CA THR A 72 -0.20 -7.63 -7.46
C THR A 72 -0.84 -8.08 -6.15
N ARG A 73 -2.07 -8.59 -6.18
CA ARG A 73 -2.77 -9.11 -5.01
C ARG A 73 -2.01 -10.26 -4.37
N ALA A 74 -1.56 -11.24 -5.15
CA ALA A 74 -0.83 -12.39 -4.62
C ALA A 74 0.45 -11.98 -3.87
N ALA A 75 1.18 -10.99 -4.38
CA ALA A 75 2.38 -10.48 -3.71
C ALA A 75 2.05 -9.56 -2.53
N ALA A 76 1.11 -8.63 -2.69
CA ALA A 76 0.71 -7.68 -1.65
C ALA A 76 0.12 -8.38 -0.40
N MET A 77 -0.58 -9.50 -0.57
CA MET A 77 -1.06 -10.32 0.57
C MET A 77 0.08 -10.87 1.44
N GLN A 78 1.31 -10.93 0.93
CA GLN A 78 2.49 -11.35 1.68
C GLN A 78 3.22 -10.17 2.34
N TRP A 79 2.81 -8.93 2.03
CA TRP A 79 3.45 -7.74 2.58
C TRP A 79 3.15 -7.59 4.06
N ARG A 80 4.10 -6.95 4.74
CA ARG A 80 3.96 -6.58 6.14
C ARG A 80 4.27 -5.10 6.31
N PHE A 81 3.37 -4.42 6.99
CA PHE A 81 3.48 -3.02 7.36
C PHE A 81 3.76 -2.92 8.86
N ALA A 82 4.47 -1.88 9.27
CA ALA A 82 4.46 -1.48 10.67
C ALA A 82 3.04 -1.03 11.05
N PRO A 83 2.46 -1.52 12.16
CA PRO A 83 1.15 -1.10 12.62
C PRO A 83 1.10 0.43 12.76
N LEU A 84 0.03 1.04 12.24
CA LEU A 84 -0.18 2.47 12.43
C LEU A 84 -0.68 2.70 13.86
N GLN A 85 0.19 3.24 14.72
CA GLN A 85 -0.18 3.65 16.07
C GLN A 85 -0.59 5.12 16.03
N ILE A 86 -1.86 5.38 16.35
CA ILE A 86 -2.32 6.74 16.62
C ILE A 86 -2.16 6.94 18.12
N ASN A 87 -1.15 7.70 18.50
CA ASN A 87 -0.88 8.06 19.88
C ASN A 87 -1.61 9.37 20.20
N HIS A 88 -2.56 9.32 21.12
CA HIS A 88 -3.22 10.51 21.65
C HIS A 88 -2.40 11.04 22.82
N TRP A 89 -1.89 12.26 22.67
CA TRP A 89 -1.12 12.95 23.71
C TRP A 89 -2.05 13.88 24.48
N SER A 90 -2.03 13.82 25.80
CA SER A 90 -2.69 14.81 26.65
C SER A 90 -1.67 15.37 27.63
N ALA A 91 -1.78 16.66 27.91
CA ALA A 91 -1.02 17.30 28.97
C ALA A 91 -1.85 17.20 30.26
N ASP A 92 -1.27 16.64 31.31
CA ASP A 92 -1.86 16.77 32.64
C ASP A 92 -1.78 18.21 33.17
N ALA A 93 -2.43 18.45 34.30
CA ALA A 93 -2.44 19.75 34.98
C ALA A 93 -1.04 20.23 35.41
N ASN A 94 0.00 19.40 35.28
CA ASN A 94 1.37 19.69 35.66
C ASN A 94 2.26 20.03 34.45
N GLY A 95 1.71 19.96 33.23
CA GLY A 95 2.42 20.26 31.99
C GLY A 95 3.25 19.09 31.44
N GLU A 96 3.10 17.89 32.00
CA GLU A 96 3.82 16.71 31.52
C GLU A 96 2.98 16.00 30.44
N SER A 97 3.54 15.93 29.23
CA SER A 97 2.87 15.34 28.08
C SER A 97 3.06 13.82 28.11
N HIS A 98 1.99 13.08 28.32
CA HIS A 98 2.02 11.62 28.29
C HIS A 98 1.00 11.07 27.28
N VAL A 99 1.30 9.89 26.76
CA VAL A 99 0.38 9.14 25.89
C VAL A 99 -0.77 8.64 26.76
N VAL A 100 -1.98 9.15 26.53
CA VAL A 100 -3.19 8.75 27.27
C VAL A 100 -3.95 7.62 26.58
N ASP A 101 -3.80 7.50 25.26
CA ASP A 101 -4.44 6.42 24.49
C ASP A 101 -3.58 6.08 23.26
N SER A 102 -3.47 4.79 22.95
CA SER A 102 -2.81 4.32 21.75
C SER A 102 -3.76 3.36 21.04
N ARG A 103 -4.31 3.76 19.90
CA ARG A 103 -5.16 2.89 19.10
C ARG A 103 -4.49 2.52 17.79
N THR A 104 -4.66 1.26 17.43
CA THR A 104 -4.21 0.73 16.14
C THR A 104 -5.42 0.62 15.25
N GLU A 105 -5.45 1.37 14.15
CA GLU A 105 -6.58 1.36 13.21
C GLU A 105 -6.18 0.70 11.88
N PRO A 106 -7.11 -0.01 11.23
CA PRO A 106 -6.88 -0.43 9.86
C PRO A 106 -6.74 0.81 8.97
N PHE A 107 -5.85 0.72 7.99
CA PHE A 107 -5.61 1.81 7.06
C PHE A 107 -5.52 1.28 5.64
N SER A 108 -5.76 2.16 4.67
CA SER A 108 -5.59 1.84 3.26
C SER A 108 -4.54 2.73 2.62
N LEU A 109 -3.79 2.16 1.67
CA LEU A 109 -2.78 2.88 0.90
C LEU A 109 -2.90 2.50 -0.57
N ASP A 110 -2.81 3.51 -1.44
CA ASP A 110 -2.75 3.32 -2.88
C ASP A 110 -1.26 3.19 -3.30
N TYR A 111 -0.96 2.11 -4.03
CA TYR A 111 0.36 1.81 -4.57
C TYR A 111 0.29 1.66 -6.08
N VAL A 112 1.31 2.15 -6.79
CA VAL A 112 1.48 1.95 -8.23
C VAL A 112 2.49 0.85 -8.50
N PHE A 113 2.04 -0.18 -9.22
CA PHE A 113 2.86 -1.30 -9.66
C PHE A 113 3.10 -1.17 -11.16
N ARG A 114 4.38 -1.18 -11.54
CA ARG A 114 4.79 -1.06 -12.94
C ARG A 114 5.32 -2.40 -13.42
N PHE A 115 4.72 -2.92 -14.46
CA PHE A 115 5.06 -4.16 -15.15
C PHE A 115 5.65 -3.80 -16.50
N THR A 116 6.92 -4.13 -16.71
CA THR A 116 7.61 -4.00 -18.00
C THR A 116 8.16 -5.35 -18.42
N CYS A 117 8.28 -5.55 -19.73
CA CYS A 117 8.95 -6.70 -20.28
C CYS A 117 10.00 -6.19 -21.27
N HIS A 118 11.23 -6.70 -21.15
CA HIS A 118 12.33 -6.36 -22.04
C HIS A 118 13.01 -7.64 -22.51
N ALA A 119 12.99 -7.90 -23.81
CA ALA A 119 13.62 -9.07 -24.44
C ALA A 119 13.24 -10.43 -23.76
N GLY A 120 11.97 -10.58 -23.39
CA GLY A 120 11.47 -11.78 -22.69
C GLY A 120 11.78 -11.84 -21.19
N SER A 121 12.47 -10.83 -20.66
CA SER A 121 12.69 -10.68 -19.22
C SER A 121 11.61 -9.79 -18.61
N ALA A 122 10.86 -10.36 -17.67
CA ALA A 122 9.92 -9.61 -16.85
C ALA A 122 10.66 -8.70 -15.87
N GLN A 123 10.27 -7.44 -15.82
CA GLN A 123 10.66 -6.50 -14.77
C GLN A 123 9.39 -5.96 -14.13
N VAL A 124 9.30 -6.05 -12.81
CA VAL A 124 8.14 -5.47 -12.11
C VAL A 124 8.60 -4.78 -10.84
N SER A 125 8.05 -3.58 -10.61
CA SER A 125 8.36 -2.79 -9.42
C SER A 125 7.67 -3.37 -8.19
N ALA A 126 8.33 -3.24 -7.04
CA ALA A 126 7.77 -3.66 -5.75
C ALA A 126 6.72 -2.68 -5.19
N GLY A 127 6.02 -1.95 -6.06
CA GLY A 127 5.03 -0.92 -5.71
C GLY A 127 5.65 0.37 -5.18
N ASP A 128 5.36 1.50 -5.81
CA ASP A 128 5.66 2.83 -5.26
C ASP A 128 4.41 3.43 -4.62
N LYS A 129 4.56 4.11 -3.48
CA LYS A 129 3.40 4.70 -2.79
C LYS A 129 2.94 5.93 -3.57
N VAL A 130 1.65 5.99 -3.91
CA VAL A 130 1.10 7.21 -4.53
C VAL A 130 1.19 8.35 -3.52
N ALA A 131 1.90 9.43 -3.87
CA ALA A 131 1.92 10.62 -3.05
C ALA A 131 0.48 11.14 -2.91
N ALA A 132 0.00 11.29 -1.68
CA ALA A 132 -1.29 11.90 -1.42
C ALA A 132 -1.25 13.33 -1.98
N GLY A 133 -2.00 13.56 -3.06
CA GLY A 133 -2.26 14.89 -3.61
C GLY A 133 -3.24 15.67 -2.75
#